data_AF-A0A3G8Y5K8-F1
#
_entry.id   AF-A0A3G8Y5K8-F1
#
_cell.length_a   1.000
_cell.length_b   1.000
_cell.length_c   1.000
_cell.angle_alpha   90.00
_cell.angle_beta   90.00
_cell.angle_gamma   90.00
#
_symmetry.space_group_name_H-M   'P 1'
#
loop_
_entity.id
_entity.type
_entity.pdbx_description
1 polymer ?
#
loop_
_entity_poly.entity_id
_entity_poly.type
_entity_poly.pdbx_seq_one_letter_code
_entity_poly.pdbx_strand_id
1 'polypeptide(L)' 'MKKQLIIYGVLILAFVLYNFLEPVKNAKTDTLINILFASILFLYIAYIAYLVLRKMGKKDK' A
#
# COMPACT_ATOMS: atom_id res chain seq x y z
N MET A 1 2.60 -15.37 -1.32
CA MET A 1 1.64 -14.54 -2.06
C MET A 1 0.45 -14.19 -1.18
N LYS A 2 -0.31 -15.17 -0.65
CA LYS A 2 -1.42 -14.93 0.30
C LYS A 2 -1.07 -13.99 1.46
N LYS A 3 0.05 -14.24 2.16
CA LYS A 3 0.52 -13.36 3.27
C LYS A 3 0.76 -11.90 2.86
N GLN A 4 1.34 -11.67 1.68
CA GLN A 4 1.63 -10.32 1.18
C GLN A 4 0.34 -9.58 0.81
N LEU A 5 -0.64 -10.28 0.24
CA LEU A 5 -1.96 -9.72 -0.06
C LEU A 5 -2.75 -9.37 1.22
N ILE A 6 -2.64 -10.18 2.28
CA ILE A 6 -3.25 -9.88 3.58
C ILE A 6 -2.62 -8.61 4.18
N ILE A 7 -1.29 -8.50 4.17
CA ILE A 7 -0.60 -7.29 4.65
C ILE A 7 -1.03 -6.07 3.85
N TYR A 8 -1.14 -6.19 2.52
CA TYR A 8 -1.59 -5.10 1.67
C TYR A 8 -3.04 -4.68 1.98
N GLY A 9 -3.94 -5.65 2.20
CA GLY A 9 -5.32 -5.38 2.62
C GLY A 9 -5.39 -4.65 3.96
N VAL A 10 -4.57 -5.02 4.94
CA VAL A 10 -4.48 -4.33 6.24
C VAL A 10 -3.98 -2.89 6.07
N LEU A 11 -2.99 -2.65 5.21
CA LEU A 11 -2.48 -1.30 4.91
C LEU A 11 -3.56 -0.42 4.27
N ILE A 12 -4.33 -0.97 3.33
CA ILE A 12 -5.47 -0.26 2.72
C ILE A 12 -6.51 0.06 3.80
N LEU A 13 -6.86 -0.91 4.64
CA LEU A 13 -7.85 -0.73 5.70
C LEU A 13 -7.43 0.38 6.67
N ALA A 14 -6.16 0.41 7.07
CA ALA A 14 -5.60 1.45 7.92
C ALA A 14 -5.70 2.85 7.26
N PHE A 15 -5.39 2.94 5.97
CA PHE A 15 -5.49 4.20 5.22
C PHE A 15 -6.95 4.69 5.10
N VAL A 16 -7.89 3.79 4.82
CA VAL A 16 -9.31 4.12 4.74
C VAL A 16 -9.82 4.58 6.11
N LEU A 17 -9.48 3.86 7.18
CA LEU A 17 -9.87 4.24 8.55
C LEU A 17 -9.32 5.63 8.94
N TYR A 18 -8.06 5.92 8.61
CA TYR A 18 -7.47 7.25 8.85
C TYR A 18 -8.28 8.35 8.15
N ASN A 19 -8.67 8.15 6.89
CA ASN A 19 -9.46 9.13 6.14
C ASN A 19 -10.92 9.23 6.61
N PHE A 20 -11.48 8.16 7.19
CA PHE A 20 -12.89 8.09 7.57
C PHE A 20 -13.17 8.59 9.00
N LEU A 21 -12.21 8.47 9.93
CA LEU A 21 -12.42 8.77 11.35
C LEU A 21 -12.36 10.27 11.67
N GLU A 22 -11.44 11.01 11.08
CA GLU A 22 -11.40 12.48 10.96
C GLU A 22 -9.97 12.85 10.51
N PRO A 23 -9.79 13.38 9.30
CA PRO A 23 -8.48 13.83 8.84
C PRO A 23 -7.98 15.04 9.65
N VAL A 24 -6.67 15.25 9.62
CA VAL A 24 -6.03 16.34 10.37
C VAL A 24 -6.58 17.70 9.90
N LYS A 25 -7.04 18.54 10.85
CA LYS A 25 -7.65 19.85 10.54
C LYS A 25 -6.76 20.79 9.71
N ASN A 26 -5.45 20.65 9.80
CA ASN A 26 -4.52 21.38 8.95
C ASN A 26 -4.43 20.72 7.57
N ALA A 27 -4.96 21.39 6.54
CA ALA A 27 -5.01 20.89 5.16
C ALA A 27 -3.63 20.51 4.58
N LYS A 28 -2.55 21.24 4.94
CA LYS A 28 -1.20 20.90 4.47
C LYS A 28 -0.70 19.61 5.11
N THR A 29 -0.94 19.45 6.40
CA THR A 29 -0.56 18.24 7.14
C THR A 29 -1.34 17.03 6.66
N ASP A 30 -2.65 17.17 6.45
CA ASP A 30 -3.47 16.08 5.95
C ASP A 30 -3.06 15.64 4.53
N THR A 31 -2.81 16.61 3.65
CA THR A 31 -2.30 16.33 2.30
C THR A 31 -0.98 15.55 2.36
N LEU A 32 -0.06 15.96 3.23
CA LEU A 32 1.22 15.28 3.40
C LEU A 32 1.04 13.84 3.88
N ILE A 33 0.14 13.60 4.84
CA ILE A 33 -0.16 12.26 5.35
C ILE A 33 -0.76 11.39 4.24
N ASN A 34 -1.70 11.92 3.47
CA ASN A 34 -2.31 11.21 2.35
C ASN A 34 -1.28 10.83 1.28
N ILE A 35 -0.37 11.75 0.93
CA ILE A 35 0.74 11.46 0.01
C ILE A 35 1.62 10.34 0.58
N LEU A 36 1.99 10.39 1.86
CA LEU A 36 2.83 9.37 2.50
C LEU A 36 2.16 7.99 2.47
N PHE A 37 0.89 7.89 2.87
CA PHE A 37 0.15 6.62 2.82
C PHE A 37 0.02 6.09 1.39
N ALA A 38 -0.36 6.94 0.43
CA ALA A 38 -0.46 6.56 -0.97
C ALA A 38 0.89 6.06 -1.50
N SER A 39 1.99 6.72 -1.14
CA SER A 39 3.36 6.32 -1.53
C SER A 39 3.72 4.93 -1.01
N ILE A 40 3.41 4.65 0.26
CA ILE A 40 3.67 3.34 0.90
C ILE A 40 2.83 2.25 0.22
N LEU A 41 1.54 2.51 -0.01
CA LEU A 41 0.66 1.57 -0.70
C LEU A 41 1.15 1.28 -2.12
N PHE A 42 1.57 2.31 -2.85
CA PHE A 42 2.06 2.18 -4.22
C PHE A 42 3.38 1.40 -4.28
N LEU A 43 4.30 1.69 -3.37
CA LEU A 43 5.57 0.96 -3.26
C LEU A 43 5.33 -0.52 -2.94
N TYR A 44 4.41 -0.83 -2.03
CA TYR A 44 4.15 -2.21 -1.62
C TYR A 44 3.50 -3.03 -2.73
N ILE A 45 2.54 -2.45 -3.49
CA ILE A 45 1.96 -3.17 -4.63
C ILE A 45 2.99 -3.35 -5.77
N ALA A 46 3.85 -2.37 -6.02
CA ALA A 46 4.96 -2.51 -6.97
C ALA A 46 5.92 -3.62 -6.56
N TYR A 47 6.24 -3.73 -5.27
CA TYR A 47 7.03 -4.84 -4.72
C TYR A 47 6.34 -6.20 -4.92
N ILE A 48 5.03 -6.28 -4.66
CA ILE A 48 4.26 -7.51 -4.92
C ILE A 48 4.30 -7.87 -6.41
N ALA A 49 4.09 -6.91 -7.30
CA ALA A 49 4.16 -7.12 -8.74
C ALA A 49 5.55 -7.62 -9.17
N TYR A 50 6.62 -7.01 -8.67
CA TYR A 50 8.00 -7.47 -8.88
C TYR A 50 8.19 -8.93 -8.41
N LEU A 51 7.68 -9.28 -7.23
CA LEU A 51 7.74 -10.66 -6.72
C LEU A 51 6.95 -11.65 -7.58
N VAL A 52 5.80 -11.24 -8.12
CA VAL A 52 4.99 -12.06 -9.05
C VAL A 52 5.82 -12.34 -10.30
N LEU A 53 6.31 -11.30 -10.97
CA LEU A 53 7.08 -11.41 -12.21
C LEU A 53 8.34 -12.26 -12.01
N ARG A 54 9.07 -12.04 -10.92
CA ARG A 54 10.27 -12.82 -10.58
C ARG A 54 9.97 -14.30 -10.35
N LYS A 55 8.79 -14.64 -9.82
CA LYS A 55 8.37 -16.04 -9.64
C LYS A 55 7.90 -16.69 -10.93
N MET A 56 7.29 -15.93 -11.83
CA MET A 56 6.92 -16.41 -13.16
C MET A 56 8.16 -16.69 -14.01
N GLY A 57 9.11 -15.75 -14.06
CA GLY A 57 10.36 -15.93 -14.82
C GLY A 57 11.33 -16.97 -14.24
N LYS A 58 11.10 -17.48 -13.02
CA LYS A 58 11.83 -18.62 -12.45
C LYS A 58 11.23 -19.97 -12.81
N LYS A 59 10.02 -20.02 -13.35
CA LYS A 59 9.32 -21.26 -13.70
C LYS A 59 9.66 -21.76 -15.11
N ASP A 60 10.29 -20.91 -15.92
CA ASP A 60 10.75 -21.16 -17.30
C ASP A 60 12.24 -21.56 -17.40
N LYS A 61 12.91 -21.84 -16.27
CA LYS A 61 14.29 -22.38 -16.25
C LYS A 61 14.34 -23.71 -15.52
#